data_AF-A0A2D6AFM0-F1
#
_entry.id   AF-A0A2D6AFM0-F1
#
_cell.length_a   1.000
_cell.length_b   1.000
_cell.length_c   1.000
_cell.angle_alpha   90.00
_cell.angle_beta   90.00
_cell.angle_gamma   90.00
#
_symmetry.space_group_name_H-M   'P 1'
#
loop_
_entity.id
_entity.type
_entity.pdbx_description
1 polymer ?
#
loop_
_entity_poly.entity_id
_entity_poly.type
_entity_poly.pdbx_seq_one_letter_code
_entity_poly.pdbx_strand_id
1 'polypeptide(L)'
;MKVFNYGAALLIVCVGLVSHDLPSVALAQSTPLVNGVVVGIETDDKDQLITFVVSDSNGTLTTFKVSDNTKYGLENQAGDRWVTYHKDGSIEAARRLLEHQERFAPVTVSYSEVTEDSGQITGIATSVVDREQGKLETNLGYIFAVFAITWILFFAYIFYIERKQKVVHYEITQIKASLK
;
A
#
# COMPACT_ATOMS: atom_id res chain seq x y z
N MET A 1 -2.67 -45.48 38.43
CA MET A 1 -2.35 -44.04 38.31
C MET A 1 -1.49 -43.85 37.07
N LYS A 2 -2.09 -43.52 35.92
CA LYS A 2 -1.40 -43.32 34.63
C LYS A 2 -1.30 -41.81 34.42
N VAL A 3 -0.10 -41.25 34.57
CA VAL A 3 0.16 -39.83 34.30
C VAL A 3 0.43 -39.71 32.81
N PHE A 4 -0.53 -39.15 32.09
CA PHE A 4 -0.54 -39.05 30.64
C PHE A 4 0.49 -38.02 30.17
N ASN A 5 1.13 -38.36 29.06
CA ASN A 5 2.23 -37.68 28.42
C ASN A 5 1.70 -36.46 27.64
N TYR A 6 1.58 -35.28 28.29
CA TYR A 6 0.99 -34.07 27.68
C TYR A 6 1.99 -33.16 26.94
N GLY A 7 3.28 -33.50 26.91
CA GLY A 7 4.31 -32.62 26.33
C GLY A 7 4.38 -32.59 24.80
N ALA A 8 3.93 -33.65 24.12
CA ALA A 8 4.02 -33.77 22.66
C ALA A 8 2.71 -33.48 21.91
N ALA A 9 1.56 -33.47 22.61
CA ALA A 9 0.25 -33.29 22.00
C ALA A 9 -0.10 -31.82 21.72
N LEU A 10 0.57 -30.86 22.38
CA LEU A 10 0.23 -29.44 22.24
C LEU A 10 0.78 -28.80 20.94
N LEU A 11 1.83 -29.39 20.33
CA LEU A 11 2.45 -28.81 19.13
C LEU A 11 1.76 -29.17 17.82
N ILE A 12 0.92 -30.21 17.78
CA ILE A 12 0.19 -30.61 16.57
C ILE A 12 -1.16 -29.88 16.47
N VAL A 13 -1.72 -29.42 17.59
CA VAL A 13 -2.99 -28.65 17.59
C VAL A 13 -2.79 -27.24 17.01
N CYS A 14 -1.60 -26.64 17.13
CA CYS A 14 -1.32 -25.35 16.47
C CYS A 14 -1.06 -25.46 14.96
N VAL A 15 -0.73 -26.65 14.43
CA VAL A 15 -0.56 -26.84 12.98
C VAL A 15 -1.89 -27.22 12.32
N GLY A 16 -2.80 -27.89 13.04
CA GLY A 16 -4.11 -28.31 12.51
C GLY A 16 -5.22 -27.25 12.58
N LEU A 17 -5.11 -26.23 13.44
CA LEU A 17 -6.13 -25.17 13.57
C LEU A 17 -5.90 -23.93 12.70
N VAL A 18 -4.80 -23.87 11.94
CA VAL A 18 -4.50 -22.71 11.06
C VAL A 18 -5.18 -22.85 9.68
N SER A 19 -5.78 -24.00 9.36
CA SER A 19 -6.33 -24.26 8.02
C SER A 19 -7.75 -23.74 7.79
N HIS A 20 -8.45 -23.19 8.78
CA HIS A 20 -9.88 -22.88 8.64
C HIS A 20 -10.30 -21.41 8.63
N ASP A 21 -9.39 -20.47 8.91
CA ASP A 21 -9.66 -19.05 8.68
C ASP A 21 -8.36 -18.40 8.19
N LEU A 22 -7.95 -18.73 6.97
CA LEU A 22 -7.17 -17.76 6.20
C LEU A 22 -8.05 -16.52 6.13
N PRO A 23 -7.69 -15.39 6.76
CA PRO A 23 -8.41 -14.16 6.50
C PRO A 23 -8.34 -14.00 4.99
N SER A 24 -9.51 -13.96 4.36
CA SER A 24 -9.64 -13.61 2.95
C SER A 24 -8.65 -12.48 2.71
N VAL A 25 -7.58 -12.75 1.97
CA VAL A 25 -6.65 -11.71 1.56
C VAL A 25 -7.53 -10.78 0.78
N ALA A 26 -7.92 -9.67 1.42
CA ALA A 26 -8.72 -8.65 0.77
C ALA A 26 -7.87 -8.26 -0.43
N LEU A 27 -8.28 -8.73 -1.61
CA LEU A 27 -7.69 -8.29 -2.85
C LEU A 27 -8.01 -6.80 -2.85
N ALA A 28 -7.03 -5.97 -2.48
CA ALA A 28 -7.17 -4.54 -2.60
C ALA A 28 -7.57 -4.32 -4.06
N GLN A 29 -8.77 -3.81 -4.30
CA GLN A 29 -9.17 -3.41 -5.64
C GLN A 29 -8.18 -2.31 -6.02
N SER A 30 -7.17 -2.66 -6.82
CA SER A 30 -6.19 -1.70 -7.31
C SER A 30 -6.94 -0.81 -8.29
N THR A 31 -7.38 0.36 -7.81
CA THR A 31 -7.79 1.42 -8.71
C THR A 31 -6.57 1.77 -9.53
N PRO A 32 -6.64 1.67 -10.87
CA PRO A 32 -5.47 1.88 -11.68
C PRO A 32 -5.07 3.36 -11.54
N LEU A 33 -3.76 3.58 -11.35
CA LEU A 33 -3.20 4.88 -10.99
C LEU A 33 -2.02 5.23 -11.88
N VAL A 34 -1.91 6.52 -12.22
CA VAL A 34 -0.72 7.11 -12.86
C VAL A 34 -0.10 8.10 -11.88
N ASN A 35 1.20 7.95 -11.64
CA ASN A 35 2.02 8.91 -10.91
C ASN A 35 2.90 9.63 -11.91
N GLY A 36 2.86 10.96 -11.93
CA GLY A 36 3.61 11.72 -12.90
C GLY A 36 3.54 13.23 -12.69
N VAL A 37 3.98 13.98 -13.69
CA VAL A 37 3.88 15.44 -13.72
C VAL A 37 2.89 15.87 -14.80
N VAL A 38 2.13 16.93 -14.52
CA VAL A 38 1.24 17.52 -15.53
C VAL A 38 2.09 18.20 -16.59
N VAL A 39 1.86 17.88 -17.87
CA VAL A 39 2.62 18.43 -19.01
C VAL A 39 1.74 19.14 -20.02
N GLY A 40 0.43 18.98 -19.94
CA GLY A 40 -0.54 19.66 -20.80
C GLY A 40 -1.88 19.80 -20.08
N ILE A 41 -2.57 20.91 -20.36
CA ILE A 41 -3.89 21.24 -19.81
C ILE A 41 -4.69 21.85 -20.95
N GLU A 42 -5.93 21.41 -21.07
CA GLU A 42 -6.88 21.90 -22.06
C GLU A 42 -8.13 22.38 -21.33
N THR A 43 -8.59 23.57 -21.67
CA THR A 43 -9.79 24.20 -21.12
C THR A 43 -10.77 24.55 -22.23
N ASP A 44 -12.06 24.64 -21.91
CA ASP A 44 -13.08 25.16 -22.82
C ASP A 44 -13.05 26.70 -22.90
N ASP A 45 -13.94 27.28 -23.70
CA ASP A 45 -14.09 28.74 -23.88
C ASP A 45 -14.48 29.50 -22.59
N LYS A 46 -14.79 28.79 -21.50
CA LYS A 46 -15.16 29.33 -20.18
C LYS A 46 -14.10 29.03 -19.12
N ASP A 47 -12.89 28.66 -19.53
CA ASP A 47 -11.77 28.27 -18.68
C ASP A 47 -12.05 27.03 -17.80
N GLN A 48 -13.06 26.23 -18.15
CA GLN A 48 -13.32 24.97 -17.47
C GLN A 48 -12.36 23.91 -17.99
N LEU A 49 -11.71 23.18 -17.08
CA LEU A 49 -10.84 22.06 -17.42
C LEU A 49 -11.63 20.98 -18.19
N ILE A 50 -11.14 20.58 -19.36
CA ILE A 50 -11.71 19.49 -20.17
C ILE A 50 -10.81 18.28 -20.20
N THR A 51 -9.50 18.50 -20.34
CA THR A 51 -8.49 17.43 -20.33
C THR A 51 -7.18 17.91 -19.72
N PHE A 52 -6.39 16.97 -19.22
CA PHE A 52 -5.00 17.23 -18.84
C PHE A 52 -4.13 16.02 -19.14
N VAL A 53 -2.85 16.24 -19.38
CA VAL A 53 -1.88 15.20 -19.75
C VAL A 53 -0.85 15.05 -18.65
N VAL A 54 -0.60 13.80 -18.25
CA VAL A 54 0.40 13.45 -17.25
C VAL A 54 1.51 12.62 -17.88
N SER A 55 2.76 12.98 -17.61
CA SER A 55 3.94 12.20 -17.98
C SER A 55 4.43 11.39 -16.78
N ASP A 56 4.52 10.06 -16.94
CA ASP A 56 5.03 9.16 -15.91
C ASP A 56 6.57 9.12 -15.86
N SER A 57 7.14 8.37 -14.92
CA SER A 57 8.59 8.23 -14.76
C SER A 57 9.30 7.54 -15.94
N ASN A 58 8.55 6.91 -16.85
CA ASN A 58 9.06 6.23 -18.03
C ASN A 58 8.93 7.12 -19.28
N GLY A 59 8.38 8.33 -19.15
CA GLY A 59 8.10 9.24 -20.26
C GLY A 59 6.81 8.92 -21.01
N THR A 60 5.98 8.00 -20.50
CA THR A 60 4.67 7.68 -21.07
C THR A 60 3.72 8.85 -20.81
N LEU A 61 3.02 9.29 -21.85
CA LEU A 61 2.01 10.35 -21.75
C LEU A 61 0.61 9.74 -21.67
N THR A 62 -0.11 10.08 -20.62
CA THR A 62 -1.51 9.69 -20.43
C THR A 62 -2.40 10.93 -20.41
N THR A 63 -3.35 10.99 -21.34
CA THR A 63 -4.37 12.03 -21.39
C THR A 63 -5.55 11.64 -20.50
N PHE A 64 -5.97 12.53 -19.62
CA PHE A 64 -7.11 12.35 -18.75
C PHE A 64 -8.23 13.29 -19.12
N LYS A 65 -9.39 12.71 -19.45
CA LYS A 65 -10.66 13.43 -19.49
C LYS A 65 -11.22 13.56 -18.09
N VAL A 66 -11.86 14.69 -17.81
CA VAL A 66 -12.52 14.94 -16.52
C VAL A 66 -14.02 14.80 -16.66
N SER A 67 -14.67 14.43 -15.55
CA SER A 67 -16.12 14.31 -15.43
C SER A 67 -16.56 15.09 -14.20
N ASP A 68 -17.85 15.40 -14.09
CA ASP A 68 -18.43 16.08 -12.92
C ASP A 68 -18.05 15.42 -11.57
N ASN A 69 -17.87 14.11 -11.58
CA ASN A 69 -17.54 13.29 -10.41
C ASN A 69 -16.03 13.19 -10.14
N THR A 70 -15.18 13.73 -11.02
CA THR A 70 -13.73 13.76 -10.79
C THR A 70 -13.44 14.59 -9.54
N LYS A 71 -12.79 13.96 -8.56
CA LYS A 71 -12.45 14.61 -7.29
C LYS A 71 -11.03 15.16 -7.33
N TYR A 72 -10.85 16.37 -6.83
CA TYR A 72 -9.53 16.98 -6.67
C TYR A 72 -9.15 17.01 -5.19
N GLY A 73 -7.87 16.81 -4.92
CA GLY A 73 -7.23 17.00 -3.62
C GLY A 73 -5.84 17.59 -3.83
N LEU A 74 -5.79 18.84 -4.28
CA LEU A 74 -4.57 19.53 -4.72
C LEU A 74 -4.16 20.58 -3.70
N GLU A 75 -2.87 20.73 -3.47
CA GLU A 75 -2.26 21.67 -2.51
C GLU A 75 -1.60 22.83 -3.26
N ASN A 76 -1.69 24.03 -2.70
CA ASN A 76 -0.95 25.17 -3.22
C ASN A 76 0.49 25.21 -2.65
N GLN A 77 1.30 26.20 -3.06
CA GLN A 77 2.67 26.36 -2.57
C GLN A 77 2.78 26.55 -1.05
N ALA A 78 1.71 27.04 -0.41
CA ALA A 78 1.65 27.25 1.03
C ALA A 78 1.27 25.98 1.81
N GLY A 79 0.99 24.86 1.13
CA GLY A 79 0.52 23.61 1.73
C GLY A 79 -0.97 23.65 2.11
N ASP A 80 -1.75 24.59 1.57
CA ASP A 80 -3.18 24.64 1.79
C ASP A 80 -3.90 23.68 0.82
N ARG A 81 -4.46 22.62 1.40
CA ARG A 81 -5.12 21.54 0.67
C ARG A 81 -6.54 21.93 0.28
N TRP A 82 -6.79 21.89 -1.01
CA TRP A 82 -8.10 22.14 -1.59
C TRP A 82 -8.71 20.85 -2.11
N VAL A 83 -9.94 20.58 -1.67
CA VAL A 83 -10.66 19.35 -2.00
C VAL A 83 -12.04 19.72 -2.53
N THR A 84 -12.37 19.28 -3.74
CA THR A 84 -13.69 19.49 -4.32
C THR A 84 -13.97 18.50 -5.46
N TYR A 85 -15.20 18.55 -6.00
CA TYR A 85 -15.57 17.88 -7.24
C TYR A 85 -15.44 18.82 -8.43
N HIS A 86 -15.15 18.25 -9.60
CA HIS A 86 -15.02 18.98 -10.84
C HIS A 86 -16.23 19.85 -11.17
N LYS A 87 -17.44 19.32 -10.92
CA LYS A 87 -18.70 20.05 -11.10
C LYS A 87 -18.70 21.43 -10.41
N ASP A 88 -18.10 21.52 -9.22
CA ASP A 88 -18.16 22.72 -8.39
C ASP A 88 -16.86 23.55 -8.46
N GLY A 89 -15.81 23.03 -9.08
CA GLY A 89 -14.46 23.59 -9.01
C GLY A 89 -13.61 23.48 -10.27
N SER A 90 -14.21 23.26 -11.45
CA SER A 90 -13.49 23.04 -12.71
C SER A 90 -12.42 24.09 -13.02
N ILE A 91 -12.75 25.38 -12.88
CA ILE A 91 -11.82 26.49 -13.15
C ILE A 91 -10.65 26.50 -12.16
N GLU A 92 -10.94 26.29 -10.86
CA GLU A 92 -9.90 26.25 -9.83
C GLU A 92 -9.01 25.01 -9.96
N ALA A 93 -9.57 23.89 -10.44
CA ALA A 93 -8.80 22.70 -10.77
C ALA A 93 -7.83 22.98 -11.95
N ALA A 94 -8.29 23.65 -13.01
CA ALA A 94 -7.43 24.06 -14.12
C ALA A 94 -6.26 24.94 -13.63
N ARG A 95 -6.59 25.95 -12.81
CA ARG A 95 -5.61 26.88 -12.23
C ARG A 95 -4.57 26.16 -11.38
N ARG A 96 -4.99 25.26 -10.50
CA ARG A 96 -4.07 24.49 -9.64
C ARG A 96 -3.22 23.54 -10.46
N LEU A 97 -3.79 22.79 -11.40
CA LEU A 97 -3.01 21.90 -12.27
C LEU A 97 -1.97 22.66 -13.09
N LEU A 98 -2.30 23.89 -13.53
CA LEU A 98 -1.34 24.76 -14.21
C LEU A 98 -0.19 25.13 -13.28
N GLU A 99 -0.47 25.49 -12.03
CA GLU A 99 0.59 25.69 -11.05
C GLU A 99 1.44 24.42 -10.83
N HIS A 100 0.83 23.23 -10.82
CA HIS A 100 1.57 21.97 -10.73
C HIS A 100 2.46 21.76 -11.95
N GLN A 101 1.98 22.08 -13.16
CA GLN A 101 2.76 22.03 -14.39
C GLN A 101 3.97 22.96 -14.34
N GLU A 102 3.77 24.23 -13.97
CA GLU A 102 4.85 25.23 -13.88
C GLU A 102 5.94 24.85 -12.87
N ARG A 103 5.54 24.17 -11.79
CA ARG A 103 6.46 23.70 -10.75
C ARG A 103 7.00 22.29 -10.98
N PHE A 104 6.51 21.57 -11.99
CA PHE A 104 6.73 20.12 -12.15
C PHE A 104 6.38 19.34 -10.87
N ALA A 105 5.35 19.77 -10.15
CA ALA A 105 4.90 19.12 -8.93
C ALA A 105 4.21 17.79 -9.27
N PRO A 106 4.58 16.69 -8.60
CA PRO A 106 4.05 15.37 -8.93
C PRO A 106 2.60 15.22 -8.48
N VAL A 107 1.77 14.69 -9.37
CA VAL A 107 0.36 14.36 -9.12
C VAL A 107 0.12 12.85 -9.26
N THR A 108 -0.88 12.37 -8.53
CA THR A 108 -1.39 11.01 -8.65
C THR A 108 -2.81 11.06 -9.19
N VAL A 109 -3.05 10.35 -10.28
CA VAL A 109 -4.35 10.28 -10.95
C VAL A 109 -4.89 8.86 -10.86
N SER A 110 -6.06 8.70 -10.25
CA SER A 110 -6.86 7.49 -10.35
C SER A 110 -7.81 7.60 -11.54
N TYR A 111 -8.07 6.50 -12.23
CA TYR A 111 -8.94 6.47 -13.41
C TYR A 111 -9.75 5.17 -13.49
N SER A 112 -10.84 5.16 -14.26
CA SER A 112 -11.72 3.98 -14.40
C SER A 112 -11.67 3.31 -15.77
N GLU A 113 -11.25 4.02 -16.81
CA GLU A 113 -11.20 3.53 -18.20
C GLU A 113 -9.87 3.90 -18.83
N VAL A 114 -9.30 3.00 -19.63
CA VAL A 114 -8.13 3.26 -20.48
C VAL A 114 -8.43 2.78 -21.87
N THR A 115 -8.41 3.71 -22.81
CA THR A 115 -8.41 3.42 -24.23
C THR A 115 -7.03 3.78 -24.76
N GLU A 116 -6.32 2.78 -25.27
CA GLU A 116 -5.13 3.00 -26.08
C GLU A 116 -5.56 3.10 -27.54
N ASP A 117 -5.48 4.30 -28.11
CA ASP A 117 -5.71 4.50 -29.54
C ASP A 117 -4.45 5.14 -30.15
N SER A 118 -3.91 4.53 -31.21
CA SER A 118 -2.73 5.02 -31.93
C SER A 118 -1.47 5.33 -31.08
N GLY A 119 -1.32 4.69 -29.91
CA GLY A 119 -0.22 4.93 -28.97
C GLY A 119 -0.45 6.06 -27.96
N GLN A 120 -1.64 6.66 -27.95
CA GLN A 120 -2.06 7.63 -26.95
C GLN A 120 -2.96 6.95 -25.91
N ILE A 121 -2.53 6.97 -24.65
CA ILE A 121 -3.29 6.42 -23.53
C ILE A 121 -4.29 7.48 -23.08
N THR A 122 -5.58 7.21 -23.20
CA THR A 122 -6.64 8.11 -22.72
C THR A 122 -7.45 7.46 -21.63
N GLY A 123 -7.67 8.14 -20.51
CA GLY A 123 -8.55 7.67 -19.44
C GLY A 123 -9.47 8.72 -18.87
N ILE A 124 -10.48 8.29 -18.11
CA ILE A 124 -11.37 9.18 -17.38
C ILE A 124 -10.87 9.28 -15.94
N ALA A 125 -10.42 10.46 -15.54
CA ALA A 125 -9.94 10.70 -14.18
C ALA A 125 -11.10 10.60 -13.18
N THR A 126 -10.92 9.78 -12.15
CA THR A 126 -11.86 9.68 -11.02
C THR A 126 -11.38 10.51 -9.83
N SER A 127 -10.07 10.59 -9.64
CA SER A 127 -9.46 11.40 -8.58
C SER A 127 -8.10 11.92 -9.01
N VAL A 128 -7.79 13.17 -8.67
CA VAL A 128 -6.50 13.80 -8.89
C VAL A 128 -6.03 14.39 -7.56
N VAL A 129 -4.92 13.90 -7.04
CA VAL A 129 -4.40 14.32 -5.74
C VAL A 129 -2.93 14.62 -5.83
N ASP A 130 -2.48 15.48 -4.93
CA ASP A 130 -1.05 15.59 -4.66
C ASP A 130 -0.57 14.32 -4.00
N ARG A 131 0.50 13.76 -4.59
CA ARG A 131 1.17 12.49 -4.26
C ARG A 131 0.68 11.84 -2.97
N GLU A 132 -0.43 11.13 -3.04
CA GLU A 132 -0.78 10.08 -2.11
C GLU A 132 -0.63 8.77 -2.89
N GLN A 133 0.19 7.86 -2.36
CA GLN A 133 0.42 6.49 -2.85
C GLN A 133 1.64 6.32 -3.76
N GLY A 134 2.80 6.20 -3.10
CA GLY A 134 3.79 5.24 -3.57
C GLY A 134 3.12 3.87 -3.71
N LYS A 135 3.57 3.06 -4.67
CA LYS A 135 3.09 1.68 -4.93
C LYS A 135 3.28 0.79 -3.69
N LEU A 136 2.42 0.94 -2.68
CA LEU A 136 2.47 0.24 -1.40
C LEU A 136 2.38 -1.27 -1.61
N GLU A 137 1.64 -1.68 -2.63
CA GLU A 137 1.49 -3.07 -3.08
C GLU A 137 2.82 -3.75 -3.45
N THR A 138 3.78 -3.01 -4.03
CA THR A 138 5.10 -3.60 -4.36
C THR A 138 6.02 -3.75 -3.15
N ASN A 139 5.82 -2.97 -2.09
CA ASN A 139 6.70 -2.99 -0.91
C ASN A 139 6.12 -3.86 0.22
N LEU A 140 4.80 -4.10 0.23
CA LEU A 140 4.17 -4.89 1.29
C LEU A 140 4.70 -6.32 1.36
N GLY A 141 4.97 -6.95 0.21
CA GLY A 141 5.57 -8.28 0.16
C GLY A 141 6.97 -8.34 0.78
N TYR A 142 7.80 -7.32 0.57
CA TYR A 142 9.13 -7.23 1.16
C TYR A 142 9.07 -7.07 2.68
N ILE A 143 8.24 -6.13 3.16
CA ILE A 143 8.06 -5.89 4.60
C ILE A 143 7.50 -7.15 5.27
N PHE A 144 6.54 -7.83 4.64
CA PHE A 144 6.01 -9.10 5.13
C PHE A 144 7.07 -10.21 5.20
N ALA A 145 7.92 -10.34 4.17
CA ALA A 145 8.98 -11.34 4.16
C ALA A 145 10.00 -11.11 5.27
N VAL A 146 10.46 -9.87 5.46
CA VAL A 146 11.41 -9.51 6.53
C VAL A 146 10.78 -9.76 7.91
N PHE A 147 9.52 -9.38 8.08
CA PHE A 147 8.76 -9.66 9.30
C PHE A 147 8.68 -11.16 9.59
N ALA A 148 8.28 -11.98 8.61
CA ALA A 148 8.15 -13.42 8.75
C ALA A 148 9.48 -14.10 9.12
N ILE A 149 10.58 -13.74 8.44
CA ILE A 149 11.92 -14.27 8.74
C ILE A 149 12.34 -13.91 10.18
N THR A 150 12.10 -12.66 10.58
CA THR A 150 12.44 -12.20 11.93
C THR A 150 11.67 -12.98 13.00
N TRP A 151 10.38 -13.23 12.77
CA TRP A 151 9.56 -14.04 13.69
C TRP A 151 10.01 -15.49 13.77
N ILE A 152 10.35 -16.11 12.64
CA ILE A 152 10.87 -17.49 12.62
C ILE A 152 12.15 -17.58 13.45
N LEU A 153 13.09 -16.65 13.25
CA LEU A 153 14.34 -16.61 14.02
C LEU A 153 14.08 -16.37 15.52
N PHE A 154 13.17 -15.46 15.85
CA PHE A 154 12.79 -15.17 17.23
C PHE A 154 12.23 -16.40 17.94
N PHE A 155 11.26 -17.10 17.34
CA PHE A 155 10.70 -18.31 17.93
C PHE A 155 11.70 -19.45 17.99
N ALA A 156 12.51 -19.65 16.94
CA ALA A 156 13.58 -20.65 16.96
C ALA A 156 14.55 -20.41 18.13
N TYR A 157 14.88 -19.15 18.40
CA TYR A 157 15.71 -18.77 19.54
C TYR A 157 15.03 -19.05 20.89
N ILE A 158 13.74 -18.72 21.04
CA ILE A 158 12.98 -19.07 22.26
C ILE A 158 13.01 -20.57 22.50
N PHE A 159 12.68 -21.38 21.48
CA PHE A 159 12.71 -22.84 21.61
C PHE A 159 14.09 -23.39 21.96
N TYR A 160 15.15 -22.79 21.41
CA TYR A 160 16.52 -23.14 21.78
C TYR A 160 16.81 -22.89 23.26
N ILE A 161 16.41 -21.72 23.79
CA ILE A 161 16.59 -21.36 25.20
C ILE A 161 15.74 -22.25 26.12
N GLU A 162 14.49 -22.55 25.76
CA GLU A 162 13.65 -23.46 26.55
C GLU A 162 14.28 -24.84 26.71
N ARG A 163 14.89 -25.39 25.65
CA ARG A 163 15.61 -26.67 25.72
C ARG A 163 16.81 -26.59 26.67
N LYS A 164 17.54 -25.47 26.67
CA LYS A 164 18.70 -25.26 27.55
C LYS A 164 18.28 -25.11 29.03
N GLN A 165 17.20 -24.39 29.32
CA GLN A 165 16.71 -24.23 30.69
C GLN A 165 16.30 -25.57 31.33
N LYS A 166 15.70 -26.48 30.55
CA LYS A 166 15.32 -27.82 31.05
C LYS A 166 16.52 -28.68 31.42
N VAL A 167 17.62 -28.62 30.67
CA VAL A 167 18.85 -29.37 30.96
C VAL A 167 19.52 -28.85 32.24
N VAL A 168 19.65 -27.53 32.36
CA VAL A 168 20.30 -26.90 33.52
C VAL A 168 19.51 -27.17 34.82
N HIS A 169 18.18 -27.11 34.78
CA HIS A 169 17.37 -27.46 35.97
C HIS A 169 17.46 -28.93 36.36
N TYR A 170 17.59 -29.84 35.39
CA TYR A 170 17.80 -31.26 35.65
C TYR A 170 19.14 -31.50 36.37
N GLU A 171 20.22 -30.87 35.90
CA GLU A 171 21.55 -30.97 36.51
C GLU A 171 21.57 -30.41 37.94
N ILE A 172 20.97 -29.24 38.18
CA ILE A 172 20.87 -28.65 39.53
C ILE A 172 20.10 -29.58 40.48
N THR A 173 19.02 -30.19 40.01
CA THR A 173 18.19 -31.08 40.83
C THR A 173 18.94 -32.38 41.17
N GLN A 174 19.70 -32.95 40.22
CA GLN A 174 20.55 -34.11 40.47
C GLN A 174 21.65 -33.81 41.50
N ILE A 175 22.37 -32.69 41.33
CA ILE A 175 23.46 -32.32 42.24
C ILE A 175 22.91 -32.12 43.66
N LYS A 176 21.78 -31.42 43.79
CA LYS A 176 21.13 -31.18 45.09
C LYS A 176 20.65 -32.48 45.76
N ALA A 177 20.25 -33.48 44.97
CA ALA A 177 19.88 -34.80 45.47
C ALA A 177 21.09 -35.64 45.91
N SER A 178 22.24 -35.50 45.23
CA SER A 178 23.48 -36.21 45.61
C SER A 178 24.22 -35.63 46.83
N LEU A 179 23.88 -34.40 47.24
CA LEU A 179 24.49 -33.71 48.37
C LEU A 179 23.74 -33.93 49.70
N LYS A 180 22.64 -34.70 49.67
CA LYS A 180 21.80 -35.03 50.83
C LYS A 180 21.92 -36.52 51.13
#